data_AF-A0A517TMF4-F1
#
_entry.id   AF-A0A517TMF4-F1
#
_cell.length_a   1.000
_cell.length_b   1.000
_cell.length_c   1.000
_cell.angle_alpha   90.00
_cell.angle_beta   90.00
_cell.angle_gamma   90.00
#
_symmetry.space_group_name_H-M   'P 1'
#
loop_
_entity.id
_entity.type
_entity.pdbx_description
1 polymer ?
#
loop_
_entity_poly.entity_id
_entity_poly.type
_entity_poly.pdbx_seq_one_letter_code
_entity_poly.pdbx_strand_id
1 'polypeptide(L)'
;MPSRFAWILSLTLCTQCVVGALALELSEAQPFVAPPLPPSESGAEALSEKSILKRRAPVEGSSVEPESEPALAEAETPSPGAETPDADKGEQLRATLRASHPWVRYEPGAWRRLQTISEVFDESGAFAGRSVSERTERLVAVGDRTYTLSIEPVVELAGRRTPGPIETQELWLVNDRSVEEPVVAIMAGEPTSISLGDLAVPCRTWLIESGSELRAEKLTLYVSDQNEPAVLRRQGQTVLGSDAGPLAIEGVTRFGTPTIYGDELTATWQVESTTEHPTGERTEAFAIHGFDAPGGLHQEAVTEFDAAGAKTRWQVTRLVASGRTPSEDIGSPKPQNGPPSISVEVRPRRLLRLFRRGEAAEKAAPEQDL
;
A
#
# COMPACT_ATOMS: atom_id res chain seq x y z
N MET A 1 28.08 -13.74 -9.63
CA MET A 1 27.63 -12.53 -10.34
C MET A 1 26.17 -12.34 -10.01
N PRO A 2 25.78 -11.36 -9.18
CA PRO A 2 24.48 -11.37 -8.54
C PRO A 2 23.42 -10.73 -9.45
N SER A 3 22.41 -11.51 -9.84
CA SER A 3 21.17 -10.95 -10.39
C SER A 3 20.34 -10.44 -9.22
N ARG A 4 20.21 -9.12 -9.14
CA ARG A 4 19.30 -8.42 -8.22
C ARG A 4 17.86 -8.72 -8.65
N PHE A 5 17.09 -9.43 -7.83
CA PHE A 5 15.64 -9.53 -7.94
C PHE A 5 15.04 -8.54 -6.93
N ALA A 6 14.49 -7.45 -7.45
CA ALA A 6 13.71 -6.49 -6.67
C ALA A 6 12.26 -6.99 -6.57
N TRP A 7 11.72 -7.07 -5.35
CA TRP A 7 10.30 -7.37 -5.12
C TRP A 7 9.77 -6.41 -4.06
N ILE A 8 8.79 -5.58 -4.46
CA ILE A 8 8.14 -4.57 -3.63
C ILE A 8 6.84 -5.16 -3.09
N LEU A 9 6.73 -5.21 -1.76
CA LEU A 9 5.48 -5.42 -1.04
C LEU A 9 4.64 -4.14 -1.12
N SER A 10 3.72 -4.12 -2.07
CA SER A 10 2.45 -3.37 -2.04
C SER A 10 1.57 -4.05 -3.11
N LEU A 11 0.25 -3.85 -3.13
CA LEU A 11 -0.61 -4.24 -4.27
C LEU A 11 -0.33 -3.39 -5.54
N THR A 12 0.94 -3.00 -5.71
CA THR A 12 1.56 -2.64 -6.96
C THR A 12 1.91 -3.93 -7.69
N LEU A 13 0.99 -4.42 -8.52
CA LEU A 13 1.28 -5.49 -9.47
C LEU A 13 2.65 -5.30 -10.11
N CYS A 14 3.43 -6.38 -10.03
CA CYS A 14 4.73 -6.53 -10.66
C CYS A 14 4.62 -6.23 -12.16
N THR A 15 4.90 -5.00 -12.57
CA THR A 15 5.05 -4.62 -13.98
C THR A 15 6.48 -4.95 -14.48
N GLN A 16 7.02 -6.09 -14.05
CA GLN A 16 8.37 -6.55 -14.36
C GLN A 16 8.35 -8.00 -14.88
N CYS A 17 7.43 -8.33 -15.80
CA CYS A 17 7.45 -9.62 -16.51
C CYS A 17 6.98 -9.56 -17.98
N VAL A 18 7.32 -8.53 -18.77
CA VAL A 18 7.29 -8.64 -20.26
C VAL A 18 8.39 -7.78 -20.92
N VAL A 19 9.65 -7.98 -20.51
CA VAL A 19 10.81 -7.60 -21.36
C VAL A 19 11.70 -8.83 -21.50
N GLY A 20 11.15 -9.87 -22.10
CA GLY A 20 11.85 -11.10 -22.44
C GLY A 20 11.57 -11.46 -23.90
N ALA A 21 12.56 -11.22 -24.76
CA ALA A 21 12.67 -11.70 -26.14
C ALA A 21 11.73 -11.09 -27.21
N LEU A 22 11.80 -9.78 -27.42
CA LEU A 22 11.76 -9.22 -28.77
C LEU A 22 13.03 -8.41 -28.98
N ALA A 23 14.04 -9.04 -29.58
CA ALA A 23 15.18 -8.34 -30.16
C ALA A 23 14.68 -7.57 -31.39
N LEU A 24 14.09 -6.40 -31.16
CA LEU A 24 13.99 -5.36 -32.17
C LEU A 24 15.35 -4.66 -32.22
N GLU A 25 15.95 -4.63 -33.40
CA GLU A 25 17.11 -3.79 -33.68
C GLU A 25 16.81 -2.37 -33.23
N LEU A 26 17.43 -1.97 -32.12
CA LEU A 26 17.57 -0.58 -31.74
C LEU A 26 18.41 0.07 -32.84
N SER A 27 17.74 0.68 -33.82
CA SER A 27 18.35 1.72 -34.64
C SER A 27 18.99 2.72 -33.68
N GLU A 28 20.30 2.93 -33.84
CA GLU A 28 21.09 3.90 -33.08
C GLU A 28 20.38 5.27 -33.12
N ALA A 29 19.62 5.56 -32.06
CA ALA A 29 19.18 6.91 -31.79
C ALA A 29 20.45 7.72 -31.54
N GLN A 30 20.69 8.73 -32.38
CA GLN A 30 21.84 9.62 -32.20
C GLN A 30 21.81 10.19 -30.78
N PRO A 31 22.97 10.21 -30.09
CA PRO A 31 23.05 10.81 -28.77
C PRO A 31 22.63 12.27 -28.86
N PHE A 32 21.69 12.66 -27.99
CA PHE A 32 21.33 14.05 -27.80
C PHE A 32 22.57 14.80 -27.29
N VAL A 33 23.16 15.64 -28.15
CA VAL A 33 24.26 16.53 -27.77
C VAL A 33 23.65 17.76 -27.13
N ALA A 34 23.77 17.87 -25.80
CA ALA A 34 23.36 19.06 -25.08
C ALA A 34 24.19 20.28 -25.55
N PRO A 35 23.57 21.46 -25.77
CA PRO A 35 24.32 22.67 -26.08
C PRO A 35 25.25 23.05 -24.91
N PRO A 36 26.44 23.58 -25.17
CA PRO A 36 27.39 23.94 -24.13
C PRO A 36 26.80 25.01 -23.22
N LEU A 37 26.84 24.74 -21.91
CA LEU A 37 26.47 25.72 -20.89
C LEU A 37 27.49 26.87 -20.89
N PRO A 38 27.05 28.13 -20.70
CA PRO A 38 27.98 29.24 -20.48
C PRO A 38 28.77 29.02 -19.19
N PRO A 39 30.01 29.54 -19.10
CA PRO A 39 30.84 29.38 -17.91
C PRO A 39 30.16 30.02 -16.70
N SER A 40 29.94 29.24 -15.64
CA SER A 40 29.49 29.75 -14.35
C SER A 40 30.67 30.43 -13.65
N GLU A 41 30.53 31.73 -13.39
CA GLU A 41 31.46 32.48 -12.56
C GLU A 41 31.36 31.97 -11.11
N SER A 42 32.47 31.45 -10.61
CA SER A 42 32.63 30.94 -9.26
C SER A 42 32.64 32.10 -8.25
N GLY A 43 31.58 32.19 -7.45
CA GLY A 43 31.55 32.99 -6.22
C GLY A 43 31.27 32.09 -5.02
N ALA A 44 32.31 31.42 -4.53
CA ALA A 44 32.22 30.55 -3.36
C ALA A 44 32.43 31.38 -2.06
N GLU A 45 31.36 31.67 -1.34
CA GLU A 45 31.44 31.99 0.09
C GLU A 45 30.91 30.79 0.90
N ALA A 46 31.82 30.19 1.65
CA ALA A 46 31.57 29.03 2.49
C ALA A 46 30.86 29.45 3.79
N LEU A 47 29.61 29.05 3.96
CA LEU A 47 28.94 29.08 5.26
C LEU A 47 29.01 27.70 5.91
N SER A 48 29.72 27.66 7.04
CA SER A 48 29.86 26.54 7.94
C SER A 48 28.55 26.33 8.71
N GLU A 49 27.79 25.30 8.35
CA GLU A 49 26.68 24.81 9.17
C GLU A 49 27.16 23.68 10.09
N LYS A 50 26.98 23.92 11.40
CA LYS A 50 27.32 23.01 12.49
C LYS A 50 26.28 21.90 12.56
N SER A 51 26.71 20.69 12.22
CA SER A 51 25.95 19.45 12.41
C SER A 51 25.72 19.17 13.90
N ILE A 52 24.45 19.16 14.32
CA ILE A 52 24.00 18.70 15.65
C ILE A 52 23.41 17.30 15.47
N LEU A 53 24.28 16.30 15.36
CA LEU A 53 23.91 14.89 15.55
C LEU A 53 24.79 14.33 16.66
N LYS A 54 24.25 14.39 17.89
CA LYS A 54 24.81 13.71 19.07
C LYS A 54 24.72 12.20 18.84
N ARG A 55 25.86 11.61 18.48
CA ARG A 55 26.09 10.16 18.55
C ARG A 55 25.93 9.71 20.01
N ARG A 56 25.03 8.76 20.25
CA ARG A 56 24.94 8.03 21.52
C ARG A 56 26.13 7.05 21.55
N ALA A 57 26.97 7.16 22.58
CA ALA A 57 28.11 6.28 22.81
C ALA A 57 27.66 4.85 23.12
N PRO A 58 28.49 3.84 22.82
CA PRO A 58 28.23 2.45 23.20
C PRO A 58 28.37 2.30 24.72
N VAL A 59 27.39 1.66 25.35
CA VAL A 59 27.44 1.29 26.77
C VAL A 59 28.30 0.02 26.88
N GLU A 60 29.50 0.19 27.44
CA GLU A 60 30.38 -0.89 27.85
C GLU A 60 29.84 -1.59 29.10
N GLY A 61 29.86 -2.93 29.05
CA GLY A 61 30.28 -3.80 30.15
C GLY A 61 29.50 -3.74 31.47
N SER A 62 28.51 -4.63 31.63
CA SER A 62 28.19 -5.18 32.96
C SER A 62 28.32 -6.69 32.91
N SER A 63 29.38 -7.16 33.54
CA SER A 63 29.69 -8.56 33.84
C SER A 63 28.67 -9.08 34.85
N VAL A 64 27.91 -10.12 34.50
CA VAL A 64 27.02 -10.84 35.42
C VAL A 64 27.62 -12.22 35.67
N GLU A 65 27.84 -12.52 36.95
CA GLU A 65 28.34 -13.79 37.48
C GLU A 65 27.40 -14.97 37.18
N PRO A 66 27.92 -16.20 37.06
CA PRO A 66 27.12 -17.40 36.83
C PRO A 66 26.46 -17.87 38.15
N GLU A 67 25.16 -17.63 38.27
CA GLU A 67 24.33 -18.20 39.33
C GLU A 67 23.86 -19.62 38.95
N SER A 68 23.82 -20.47 39.96
CA SER A 68 23.93 -21.92 39.90
C SER A 68 22.65 -22.63 39.45
N GLU A 69 22.80 -23.73 38.70
CA GLU A 69 21.72 -24.68 38.35
C GLU A 69 21.17 -25.40 39.59
N PRO A 70 19.86 -25.37 39.87
CA PRO A 70 19.19 -26.41 40.64
C PRO A 70 18.61 -27.47 39.69
N ALA A 71 18.85 -28.73 40.06
CA ALA A 71 18.36 -29.93 39.40
C ALA A 71 16.83 -29.92 39.22
N LEU A 72 16.39 -30.06 37.98
CA LEU A 72 14.99 -30.25 37.60
C LEU A 72 14.53 -31.66 37.99
N ALA A 73 13.56 -31.72 38.90
CA ALA A 73 12.70 -32.87 39.08
C ALA A 73 11.76 -32.99 37.87
N GLU A 74 11.72 -34.19 37.27
CA GLU A 74 10.80 -34.57 36.20
C GLU A 74 9.36 -34.60 36.74
N ALA A 75 8.67 -33.45 36.66
CA ALA A 75 7.23 -33.40 36.80
C ALA A 75 6.61 -33.61 35.42
N GLU A 76 6.03 -34.80 35.21
CA GLU A 76 5.15 -35.10 34.07
C GLU A 76 4.04 -34.05 34.03
N THR A 77 4.22 -33.05 33.17
CA THR A 77 3.21 -32.03 32.93
C THR A 77 2.15 -32.67 32.02
N PRO A 78 0.87 -32.75 32.43
CA PRO A 78 -0.17 -33.29 31.58
C PRO A 78 -0.23 -32.45 30.30
N SER A 79 0.02 -33.11 29.18
CA SER A 79 -0.05 -32.52 27.84
C SER A 79 -1.41 -31.81 27.71
N PRO A 80 -1.45 -30.46 27.63
CA PRO A 80 -2.70 -29.74 27.54
C PRO A 80 -3.40 -30.22 26.27
N GLY A 81 -4.61 -30.76 26.44
CA GLY A 81 -5.42 -31.27 25.35
C GLY A 81 -5.45 -30.23 24.24
N ALA A 82 -5.09 -30.66 23.03
CA ALA A 82 -5.10 -29.82 21.85
C ALA A 82 -6.53 -29.28 21.65
N GLU A 83 -6.80 -28.11 22.20
CA GLU A 83 -8.01 -27.34 21.93
C GLU A 83 -8.04 -27.16 20.43
N THR A 84 -9.10 -27.70 19.82
CA THR A 84 -9.28 -27.64 18.38
C THR A 84 -9.35 -26.15 18.02
N PRO A 85 -8.53 -25.66 17.08
CA PRO A 85 -8.51 -24.24 16.74
C PRO A 85 -9.93 -23.78 16.41
N ASP A 86 -10.32 -22.72 17.10
CA ASP A 86 -11.68 -22.19 17.22
C ASP A 86 -12.21 -21.72 15.85
N ALA A 87 -12.77 -22.65 15.06
CA ALA A 87 -13.16 -22.44 13.67
C ALA A 87 -14.12 -21.25 13.49
N ASP A 88 -14.92 -20.96 14.52
CA ASP A 88 -15.89 -19.88 14.58
C ASP A 88 -15.22 -18.49 14.53
N LYS A 89 -14.03 -18.33 15.12
CA LYS A 89 -13.33 -17.04 15.14
C LYS A 89 -12.87 -16.62 13.74
N GLY A 90 -12.33 -17.56 12.97
CA GLY A 90 -11.92 -17.29 11.59
C GLY A 90 -13.09 -16.84 10.70
N GLU A 91 -14.30 -17.32 10.98
CA GLU A 91 -15.51 -16.93 10.25
C GLU A 91 -15.95 -15.50 10.58
N GLN A 92 -15.87 -15.10 11.86
CA GLN A 92 -16.17 -13.74 12.27
C GLN A 92 -15.26 -12.70 11.58
N LEU A 93 -13.96 -12.98 11.48
CA LEU A 93 -13.03 -12.13 10.74
C LEU A 93 -13.46 -12.01 9.27
N ARG A 94 -13.72 -13.14 8.61
CA ARG A 94 -14.13 -13.16 7.20
C ARG A 94 -15.42 -12.38 6.94
N ALA A 95 -16.43 -12.52 7.81
CA ALA A 95 -17.67 -11.76 7.68
C ALA A 95 -17.44 -10.24 7.76
N THR A 96 -16.61 -9.81 8.73
CA THR A 96 -16.25 -8.40 8.92
C THR A 96 -15.48 -7.84 7.72
N LEU A 97 -14.50 -8.60 7.23
CA LEU A 97 -13.74 -8.22 6.05
C LEU A 97 -14.65 -8.16 4.82
N ARG A 98 -15.50 -9.17 4.58
CA ARG A 98 -16.42 -9.19 3.43
C ARG A 98 -17.30 -7.93 3.36
N ALA A 99 -17.83 -7.48 4.50
CA ALA A 99 -18.69 -6.30 4.56
C ALA A 99 -17.96 -4.99 4.24
N SER A 100 -16.67 -4.90 4.60
CA SER A 100 -15.88 -3.66 4.49
C SER A 100 -14.84 -3.69 3.36
N HIS A 101 -14.64 -4.83 2.70
CA HIS A 101 -13.56 -5.02 1.75
C HIS A 101 -13.78 -4.19 0.48
N PRO A 102 -12.76 -3.44 0.03
CA PRO A 102 -12.95 -2.39 -0.97
C PRO A 102 -13.33 -2.90 -2.37
N TRP A 103 -13.10 -4.18 -2.66
CA TRP A 103 -13.62 -4.83 -3.88
C TRP A 103 -14.93 -5.58 -3.68
N VAL A 104 -15.10 -6.26 -2.55
CA VAL A 104 -16.10 -7.35 -2.41
C VAL A 104 -17.49 -6.83 -2.10
N ARG A 105 -17.58 -5.57 -1.68
CA ARG A 105 -18.83 -4.82 -1.58
C ARG A 105 -19.47 -4.48 -2.94
N TYR A 106 -18.76 -4.69 -4.05
CA TYR A 106 -19.27 -4.42 -5.40
C TYR A 106 -19.72 -5.69 -6.11
N GLU A 107 -20.60 -5.53 -7.10
CA GLU A 107 -21.01 -6.64 -7.97
C GLU A 107 -19.88 -7.03 -8.92
N PRO A 108 -19.71 -8.33 -9.22
CA PRO A 108 -18.86 -8.77 -10.32
C PRO A 108 -19.15 -7.98 -11.61
N GLY A 109 -18.09 -7.49 -12.24
CA GLY A 109 -18.13 -6.56 -13.37
C GLY A 109 -17.71 -5.13 -13.00
N ALA A 110 -17.75 -4.76 -11.72
CA ALA A 110 -17.18 -3.50 -11.25
C ALA A 110 -15.69 -3.39 -11.63
N TRP A 111 -15.25 -2.18 -11.98
CA TRP A 111 -13.91 -1.95 -12.51
C TRP A 111 -13.35 -0.59 -12.10
N ARG A 112 -12.03 -0.46 -12.15
CA ARG A 112 -11.32 0.82 -12.05
C ARG A 112 -10.21 0.91 -13.08
N ARG A 113 -9.89 2.13 -13.50
CA ARG A 113 -8.73 2.44 -14.35
C ARG A 113 -7.79 3.33 -13.58
N LEU A 114 -6.55 2.86 -13.44
CA LEU A 114 -5.49 3.55 -12.73
C LEU A 114 -4.46 4.04 -13.74
N GLN A 115 -3.90 5.21 -13.49
CA GLN A 115 -2.71 5.71 -14.17
C GLN A 115 -1.58 5.83 -13.18
N THR A 116 -0.43 5.29 -13.55
CA THR A 116 0.79 5.34 -12.74
C THR A 116 1.83 6.17 -13.47
N ILE A 117 2.38 7.15 -12.77
CA ILE A 117 3.54 7.93 -13.21
C ILE A 117 4.72 7.47 -12.35
N SER A 118 5.80 7.02 -12.98
CA SER A 118 7.01 6.61 -12.27
C SER A 118 8.19 7.48 -12.68
N GLU A 119 9.01 7.87 -11.71
CA GLU A 119 10.28 8.56 -11.91
C GLU A 119 11.38 7.75 -11.25
N VAL A 120 12.51 7.61 -11.93
CA VAL A 120 13.70 6.91 -11.44
C VAL A 120 14.86 7.87 -11.31
N PHE A 121 15.69 7.64 -10.31
CA PHE A 121 16.84 8.47 -9.96
C PHE A 121 18.12 7.63 -10.03
N ASP A 122 19.22 8.23 -10.44
CA ASP A 122 20.53 7.56 -10.48
C ASP A 122 21.23 7.57 -9.11
N GLU A 123 22.43 7.01 -9.04
CA GLU A 123 23.24 6.92 -7.81
C GLU A 123 23.60 8.30 -7.23
N SER A 124 23.53 9.38 -8.02
CA SER A 124 23.76 10.75 -7.55
C SER A 124 22.48 11.43 -7.04
N GLY A 125 21.33 10.75 -7.15
CA GLY A 125 20.00 11.30 -6.89
C GLY A 125 19.49 12.19 -8.04
N ALA A 126 20.16 12.22 -9.18
CA ALA A 126 19.70 12.97 -10.35
C ALA A 126 18.58 12.22 -11.07
N PHE A 127 17.67 12.97 -11.68
CA PHE A 127 16.56 12.41 -12.44
C PHE A 127 17.09 11.65 -13.67
N ALA A 128 16.80 10.34 -13.74
CA ALA A 128 17.27 9.46 -14.80
C ALA A 128 16.17 9.16 -15.84
N GLY A 129 14.89 9.19 -15.45
CA GLY A 129 13.81 8.93 -16.39
C GLY A 129 12.42 8.98 -15.77
N ARG A 130 11.42 9.06 -16.65
CA ARG A 130 9.99 9.05 -16.30
C ARG A 130 9.21 8.15 -17.25
N SER A 131 8.27 7.39 -16.71
CA SER A 131 7.31 6.60 -17.48
C SER A 131 5.88 6.86 -17.01
N VAL A 132 4.93 6.59 -17.90
CA VAL A 132 3.49 6.63 -17.59
C VAL A 132 2.89 5.32 -18.08
N SER A 133 2.15 4.65 -17.22
CA SER A 133 1.40 3.44 -17.56
C SER A 133 -0.05 3.59 -17.10
N GLU A 134 -0.95 2.85 -17.74
CA GLU A 134 -2.33 2.73 -17.30
C GLU A 134 -2.67 1.25 -17.12
N ARG A 135 -3.57 0.93 -16.20
CA ARG A 135 -4.13 -0.42 -16.08
C ARG A 135 -5.60 -0.35 -15.70
N THR A 136 -6.37 -1.29 -16.22
CA THR A 136 -7.77 -1.50 -15.82
C THR A 136 -7.85 -2.76 -14.97
N GLU A 137 -8.49 -2.66 -13.81
CA GLU A 137 -8.77 -3.79 -12.94
C GLU A 137 -10.28 -4.01 -12.90
N ARG A 138 -10.74 -5.25 -13.05
CA ARG A 138 -12.16 -5.62 -13.04
C ARG A 138 -12.38 -6.78 -12.08
N LEU A 139 -13.38 -6.65 -11.21
CA LEU A 139 -13.86 -7.73 -10.36
C LEU A 139 -14.57 -8.79 -11.22
N VAL A 140 -14.02 -10.00 -11.25
CA VAL A 140 -14.57 -11.11 -12.05
C VAL A 140 -15.49 -11.98 -11.22
N ALA A 141 -15.10 -12.28 -9.98
CA ALA A 141 -15.84 -13.15 -9.08
C ALA A 141 -15.58 -12.79 -7.62
N VAL A 142 -16.53 -13.14 -6.77
CA VAL A 142 -16.42 -13.04 -5.31
C VAL A 142 -16.83 -14.39 -4.73
N GLY A 143 -15.88 -15.10 -4.14
CA GLY A 143 -16.10 -16.35 -3.39
C GLY A 143 -16.32 -16.09 -1.91
N ASP A 144 -16.43 -17.14 -1.09
CA ASP A 144 -16.60 -17.00 0.36
C ASP A 144 -15.33 -16.51 1.06
N ARG A 145 -14.16 -16.95 0.55
CA ARG A 145 -12.83 -16.66 1.12
C ARG A 145 -11.91 -15.90 0.17
N THR A 146 -12.30 -15.79 -1.10
CA THR A 146 -11.46 -15.24 -2.17
C THR A 146 -12.25 -14.26 -3.03
N TYR A 147 -11.53 -13.50 -3.83
CA TYR A 147 -12.09 -12.70 -4.92
C TYR A 147 -11.14 -12.76 -6.11
N THR A 148 -11.67 -12.54 -7.31
CA THR A 148 -10.90 -12.65 -8.54
C THR A 148 -10.91 -11.32 -9.27
N LEU A 149 -9.71 -10.83 -9.65
CA LEU A 149 -9.53 -9.66 -10.47
C LEU A 149 -9.01 -10.04 -11.85
N SER A 150 -9.53 -9.40 -12.89
CA SER A 150 -8.95 -9.36 -14.23
C SER A 150 -8.24 -8.02 -14.40
N ILE A 151 -7.01 -8.04 -14.88
CA ILE A 151 -6.10 -6.91 -14.91
C ILE A 151 -5.57 -6.76 -16.34
N GLU A 152 -5.88 -5.62 -16.94
CA GLU A 152 -5.53 -5.29 -18.32
C GLU A 152 -4.59 -4.08 -18.31
N PRO A 153 -3.27 -4.28 -18.46
CA PRO A 153 -2.33 -3.17 -18.60
C PRO A 153 -2.49 -2.51 -19.97
N VAL A 154 -2.27 -1.21 -20.03
CA VAL A 154 -2.22 -0.43 -21.28
C VAL A 154 -0.82 0.15 -21.42
N VAL A 155 -0.15 -0.21 -22.51
CA VAL A 155 1.22 0.22 -22.81
C VAL A 155 1.17 1.27 -23.90
N GLU A 156 1.92 2.35 -23.72
CA GLU A 156 2.11 3.37 -24.75
C GLU A 156 3.41 3.10 -25.53
N LEU A 157 3.29 2.77 -26.81
CA LEU A 157 4.41 2.53 -27.72
C LEU A 157 4.30 3.49 -28.91
N ALA A 158 5.32 4.34 -29.08
CA ALA A 158 5.36 5.35 -30.16
C ALA A 158 4.09 6.24 -30.22
N GLY A 159 3.61 6.68 -29.06
CA GLY A 159 2.39 7.51 -28.94
C GLY A 159 1.08 6.78 -29.21
N ARG A 160 1.12 5.44 -29.37
CA ARG A 160 -0.07 4.61 -29.51
C ARG A 160 -0.28 3.78 -28.26
N ARG A 161 -1.49 3.81 -27.73
CA ARG A 161 -1.91 2.98 -26.59
C ARG A 161 -2.38 1.62 -27.11
N THR A 162 -1.75 0.56 -26.64
CA THR A 162 -2.09 -0.81 -26.99
C THR A 162 -2.38 -1.58 -25.70
N PRO A 163 -3.52 -2.30 -25.62
CA PRO A 163 -3.77 -3.18 -24.48
C PRO A 163 -2.73 -4.30 -24.46
N GLY A 164 -2.19 -4.56 -23.27
CA GLY A 164 -1.32 -5.69 -23.01
C GLY A 164 -2.10 -6.99 -22.73
N PRO A 165 -1.40 -8.08 -22.39
CA PRO A 165 -2.06 -9.33 -22.03
C PRO A 165 -2.92 -9.15 -20.77
N ILE A 166 -4.12 -9.72 -20.78
CA ILE A 166 -5.00 -9.74 -19.61
C ILE A 166 -4.51 -10.81 -18.64
N GLU A 167 -4.28 -10.41 -17.40
CA GLU A 167 -3.96 -11.31 -16.29
C GLU A 167 -5.19 -11.51 -15.43
N THR A 168 -5.36 -12.71 -14.87
CA THR A 168 -6.41 -12.99 -13.88
C THR A 168 -5.74 -13.44 -12.60
N GLN A 169 -6.14 -12.85 -11.48
CA GLN A 169 -5.58 -13.13 -10.16
C GLN A 169 -6.72 -13.45 -9.19
N GLU A 170 -6.63 -14.61 -8.57
CA GLU A 170 -7.49 -14.96 -7.43
C GLU A 170 -6.73 -14.66 -6.13
N LEU A 171 -7.37 -13.88 -5.25
CA LEU A 171 -6.78 -13.34 -4.04
C LEU A 171 -7.58 -13.75 -2.82
N TRP A 172 -6.90 -14.06 -1.72
CA TRP A 172 -7.52 -14.27 -0.41
C TRP A 172 -8.09 -12.96 0.14
N LEU A 173 -9.32 -13.01 0.66
CA LEU A 173 -9.98 -11.85 1.31
C LEU A 173 -9.24 -11.35 2.56
N VAL A 174 -8.50 -12.24 3.22
CA VAL A 174 -7.94 -11.96 4.55
C VAL A 174 -6.65 -11.12 4.48
N ASN A 175 -5.84 -11.31 3.44
CA ASN A 175 -4.53 -10.68 3.31
C ASN A 175 -4.26 -10.10 1.91
N ASP A 176 -5.23 -10.19 0.99
CA ASP A 176 -5.09 -9.73 -0.40
C ASP A 176 -3.91 -10.35 -1.16
N ARG A 177 -3.48 -11.56 -0.76
CA ARG A 177 -2.41 -12.33 -1.42
C ARG A 177 -2.96 -13.35 -2.40
N SER A 178 -2.11 -13.79 -3.32
CA SER A 178 -2.42 -14.89 -4.24
C SER A 178 -2.88 -16.13 -3.50
N VAL A 179 -3.89 -16.83 -4.05
CA VAL A 179 -4.34 -18.13 -3.52
C VAL A 179 -3.27 -19.22 -3.56
N GLU A 180 -2.22 -19.03 -4.37
CA GLU A 180 -1.05 -19.92 -4.43
C GLU A 180 -0.23 -19.90 -3.13
N GLU A 181 -0.38 -18.86 -2.31
CA GLU A 181 0.17 -18.76 -0.95
C GLU A 181 -0.94 -19.11 0.05
N PRO A 182 -1.09 -20.38 0.47
CA PRO A 182 -2.23 -20.80 1.25
C PRO A 182 -2.22 -20.13 2.63
N VAL A 183 -3.41 -19.77 3.11
CA VAL A 183 -3.59 -19.34 4.51
C VAL A 183 -3.59 -20.58 5.39
N VAL A 184 -2.52 -20.76 6.16
CA VAL A 184 -2.28 -21.92 7.02
C VAL A 184 -3.02 -21.79 8.34
N ALA A 185 -3.00 -20.61 8.95
CA ALA A 185 -3.63 -20.36 10.24
C ALA A 185 -4.24 -18.96 10.33
N ILE A 186 -5.33 -18.87 11.09
CA ILE A 186 -5.95 -17.61 11.52
C ILE A 186 -6.23 -17.76 13.02
N MET A 187 -5.59 -16.93 13.82
CA MET A 187 -5.67 -16.96 15.28
C MET A 187 -6.12 -15.59 15.79
N ALA A 188 -6.99 -15.56 16.79
CA ALA A 188 -7.30 -14.32 17.48
C ALA A 188 -6.15 -13.96 18.44
N GLY A 189 -5.69 -12.72 18.37
CA GLY A 189 -4.75 -12.14 19.32
C GLY A 189 -5.48 -11.37 20.42
N GLU A 190 -4.71 -10.76 21.32
CA GLU A 190 -5.26 -9.91 22.37
C GLU A 190 -5.92 -8.66 21.77
N PRO A 191 -7.16 -8.32 22.16
CA PRO A 191 -7.79 -7.07 21.77
C PRO A 191 -6.94 -5.87 22.20
N THR A 192 -6.95 -4.82 21.38
CA THR A 192 -6.14 -3.62 21.61
C THR A 192 -6.89 -2.37 21.14
N SER A 193 -6.26 -1.20 21.28
CA SER A 193 -6.77 0.06 20.73
C SER A 193 -5.71 0.70 19.85
N ILE A 194 -6.11 1.15 18.66
CA ILE A 194 -5.26 1.95 17.77
C ILE A 194 -5.56 3.43 18.01
N SER A 195 -4.53 4.23 18.24
CA SER A 195 -4.66 5.69 18.38
C SER A 195 -4.57 6.38 17.02
N LEU A 196 -5.56 7.20 16.70
CA LEU A 196 -5.66 7.98 15.47
C LEU A 196 -5.83 9.45 15.85
N GLY A 197 -4.70 10.13 16.10
CA GLY A 197 -4.69 11.43 16.76
C GLY A 197 -5.22 11.29 18.20
N ASP A 198 -6.23 12.08 18.55
CA ASP A 198 -6.87 12.06 19.87
C ASP A 198 -7.94 10.97 20.03
N LEU A 199 -8.23 10.22 18.96
CA LEU A 199 -9.24 9.16 18.96
C LEU A 199 -8.59 7.80 19.22
N ALA A 200 -8.95 7.14 20.31
CA ALA A 200 -8.61 5.74 20.57
C ALA A 200 -9.70 4.82 20.01
N VAL A 201 -9.36 3.97 19.04
CA VAL A 201 -10.30 3.07 18.36
C VAL A 201 -10.11 1.63 18.84
N PRO A 202 -11.12 1.01 19.48
CA PRO A 202 -11.04 -0.40 19.89
C PRO A 202 -10.94 -1.32 18.67
N CYS A 203 -10.02 -2.28 18.75
CA CYS A 203 -9.70 -3.23 17.69
C CYS A 203 -9.58 -4.65 18.25
N ARG A 204 -10.01 -5.62 17.46
CA ARG A 204 -9.58 -7.01 17.61
C ARG A 204 -8.28 -7.22 16.85
N THR A 205 -7.40 -8.02 17.42
CA THR A 205 -6.15 -8.41 16.78
C THR A 205 -6.28 -9.79 16.19
N TRP A 206 -5.76 -10.00 14.98
CA TRP A 206 -5.73 -11.30 14.31
C TRP A 206 -4.33 -11.61 13.83
N LEU A 207 -3.86 -12.82 14.08
CA LEU A 207 -2.59 -13.34 13.59
C LEU A 207 -2.89 -14.33 12.47
N ILE A 208 -2.34 -14.06 11.30
CA ILE A 208 -2.53 -14.85 10.09
C ILE A 208 -1.16 -15.37 9.66
N GLU A 209 -1.10 -16.67 9.42
CA GLU A 209 0.09 -17.29 8.83
C GLU A 209 -0.29 -17.79 7.45
N SER A 210 0.46 -17.38 6.43
CA SER A 210 0.29 -17.81 5.05
C SER A 210 1.62 -18.18 4.42
N GLY A 211 1.59 -19.00 3.36
CA GLY A 211 2.76 -19.33 2.57
C GLY A 211 3.08 -20.83 2.52
N SER A 212 4.32 -21.14 2.19
CA SER A 212 4.87 -22.47 1.96
C SER A 212 6.07 -22.73 2.85
N GLU A 213 6.65 -23.94 2.78
CA GLU A 213 7.86 -24.30 3.52
C GLU A 213 9.07 -23.39 3.22
N LEU A 214 9.16 -22.85 1.99
CA LEU A 214 10.27 -21.99 1.59
C LEU A 214 10.05 -20.51 1.96
N ARG A 215 8.78 -20.11 2.05
CA ARG A 215 8.38 -18.72 2.26
C ARG A 215 7.12 -18.67 3.10
N ALA A 216 7.23 -18.16 4.32
CA ALA A 216 6.10 -17.89 5.18
C ALA A 216 5.89 -16.38 5.34
N GLU A 217 4.66 -15.96 5.53
CA GLU A 217 4.26 -14.60 5.90
C GLU A 217 3.49 -14.67 7.22
N LYS A 218 3.94 -13.87 8.19
CA LYS A 218 3.23 -13.64 9.45
C LYS A 218 2.59 -12.26 9.38
N LEU A 219 1.27 -12.20 9.40
CA LEU A 219 0.49 -10.98 9.28
C LEU A 219 -0.33 -10.75 10.55
N THR A 220 -0.18 -9.57 11.15
CA THR A 220 -1.03 -9.09 12.23
C THR A 220 -2.01 -8.05 11.69
N LEU A 221 -3.31 -8.31 11.84
CA LEU A 221 -4.39 -7.37 11.49
C LEU A 221 -5.01 -6.77 12.74
N TYR A 222 -5.27 -5.46 12.68
CA TYR A 222 -6.02 -4.73 13.70
C TYR A 222 -7.35 -4.31 13.07
N VAL A 223 -8.43 -4.95 13.51
CA VAL A 223 -9.76 -4.84 12.89
C VAL A 223 -10.74 -4.20 13.87
N SER A 224 -11.40 -3.13 13.44
CA SER A 224 -12.48 -2.46 14.17
C SER A 224 -13.83 -2.77 13.53
N ASP A 225 -14.76 -3.28 14.33
CA ASP A 225 -16.13 -3.60 13.90
C ASP A 225 -17.01 -2.34 13.78
N GLN A 226 -16.54 -1.20 14.29
CA GLN A 226 -17.32 0.03 14.48
C GLN A 226 -16.94 1.15 13.50
N ASN A 227 -15.84 0.98 12.76
CA ASN A 227 -15.29 2.00 11.89
C ASN A 227 -15.15 1.44 10.48
N GLU A 228 -15.24 2.33 9.49
CA GLU A 228 -14.90 2.00 8.12
C GLU A 228 -13.68 2.84 7.68
N PRO A 229 -12.63 2.22 7.12
CA PRO A 229 -12.45 0.79 6.89
C PRO A 229 -12.36 -0.02 8.18
N ALA A 230 -12.75 -1.30 8.13
CA ALA A 230 -12.65 -2.16 9.30
C ALA A 230 -11.19 -2.46 9.65
N VAL A 231 -10.31 -2.65 8.66
CA VAL A 231 -8.89 -2.86 8.90
C VAL A 231 -8.20 -1.51 9.10
N LEU A 232 -7.72 -1.27 10.32
CA LEU A 232 -7.06 0.00 10.68
C LEU A 232 -5.55 -0.08 10.63
N ARG A 233 -4.98 -1.28 10.80
CA ARG A 233 -3.54 -1.50 10.68
C ARG A 233 -3.26 -2.93 10.24
N ARG A 234 -2.21 -3.08 9.43
CA ARG A 234 -1.60 -4.34 9.01
C ARG A 234 -0.12 -4.30 9.37
N GLN A 235 0.41 -5.40 9.88
CA GLN A 235 1.84 -5.58 10.08
C GLN A 235 2.24 -6.97 9.58
N GLY A 236 2.97 -7.02 8.47
CA GLY A 236 3.42 -8.25 7.83
C GLY A 236 4.92 -8.43 7.95
N GLN A 237 5.37 -9.63 8.28
CA GLN A 237 6.77 -10.02 8.19
C GLN A 237 6.89 -11.25 7.30
N THR A 238 7.68 -11.16 6.24
CA THR A 238 8.04 -12.33 5.43
C THR A 238 9.19 -13.07 6.10
N VAL A 239 9.21 -14.39 6.01
CA VAL A 239 10.29 -15.28 6.45
C VAL A 239 10.70 -16.15 5.27
N LEU A 240 11.98 -16.17 4.93
CA LEU A 240 12.55 -16.96 3.84
C LEU A 240 13.48 -18.01 4.43
N GLY A 241 13.01 -19.25 4.53
CA GLY A 241 13.71 -20.29 5.30
C GLY A 241 13.85 -19.89 6.77
N SER A 242 15.09 -19.71 7.24
CA SER A 242 15.40 -19.23 8.60
C SER A 242 15.56 -17.71 8.71
N ASP A 243 15.63 -17.01 7.57
CA ASP A 243 16.00 -15.60 7.55
C ASP A 243 14.76 -14.70 7.59
N ALA A 244 14.84 -13.64 8.39
CA ALA A 244 13.82 -12.61 8.37
C ALA A 244 13.86 -11.87 7.03
N GLY A 245 12.72 -11.82 6.35
CA GLY A 245 12.49 -11.01 5.17
C GLY A 245 11.99 -9.61 5.52
N PRO A 246 11.40 -8.90 4.55
CA PRO A 246 10.89 -7.54 4.75
C PRO A 246 9.80 -7.46 5.83
N LEU A 247 9.85 -6.37 6.60
CA LEU A 247 8.81 -5.96 7.54
C LEU A 247 7.99 -4.84 6.89
N ALA A 248 6.70 -5.08 6.69
CA ALA A 248 5.75 -4.11 6.15
C ALA A 248 4.76 -3.70 7.25
N ILE A 249 4.58 -2.39 7.44
CA ILE A 249 3.57 -1.81 8.32
C ILE A 249 2.71 -0.89 7.47
N GLU A 250 1.40 -1.04 7.56
CA GLU A 250 0.41 -0.20 6.89
C GLU A 250 -0.65 0.19 7.93
N GLY A 251 -1.05 1.46 7.98
CA GLY A 251 -2.04 1.92 8.94
C GLY A 251 -2.84 3.10 8.45
N VAL A 252 -4.12 3.13 8.81
CA VAL A 252 -4.96 4.31 8.69
C VAL A 252 -4.37 5.38 9.62
N THR A 253 -4.11 6.58 9.09
CA THR A 253 -3.61 7.71 9.89
C THR A 253 -4.68 8.76 10.11
N ARG A 254 -5.69 8.81 9.24
CA ARG A 254 -6.76 9.82 9.31
C ARG A 254 -8.07 9.33 8.66
N PHE A 255 -9.20 9.58 9.30
CA PHE A 255 -10.54 9.40 8.72
C PHE A 255 -11.14 10.71 8.19
N GLY A 256 -12.19 10.58 7.38
CA GLY A 256 -13.05 11.71 6.98
C GLY A 256 -12.32 12.79 6.19
N THR A 257 -11.24 12.42 5.49
CA THR A 257 -10.55 13.36 4.62
C THR A 257 -11.48 13.66 3.44
N PRO A 258 -11.79 14.93 3.14
CA PRO A 258 -12.65 15.25 2.00
C PRO A 258 -11.88 15.05 0.70
N THR A 259 -12.40 14.27 -0.23
CA THR A 259 -11.82 14.07 -1.57
C THR A 259 -12.90 14.26 -2.63
N ILE A 260 -12.53 14.83 -3.78
CA ILE A 260 -13.45 14.99 -4.91
C ILE A 260 -13.33 13.76 -5.79
N TYR A 261 -14.46 13.08 -6.02
CA TYR A 261 -14.57 11.94 -6.92
C TYR A 261 -15.71 12.17 -7.90
N GLY A 262 -15.37 12.24 -9.19
CA GLY A 262 -16.29 12.75 -10.20
C GLY A 262 -16.72 14.19 -9.85
N ASP A 263 -18.02 14.39 -9.66
CA ASP A 263 -18.61 15.68 -9.27
C ASP A 263 -19.05 15.75 -7.79
N GLU A 264 -18.71 14.72 -7.00
CA GLU A 264 -19.13 14.56 -5.61
C GLU A 264 -17.97 14.73 -4.63
N LEU A 265 -18.27 15.25 -3.44
CA LEU A 265 -17.33 15.26 -2.33
C LEU A 265 -17.58 14.01 -1.49
N THR A 266 -16.58 13.15 -1.36
CA THR A 266 -16.67 11.88 -0.64
C THR A 266 -15.75 11.88 0.57
N ALA A 267 -16.13 11.12 1.59
CA ALA A 267 -15.30 10.90 2.77
C ALA A 267 -14.30 9.78 2.45
N THR A 268 -13.02 10.09 2.62
CA THR A 268 -11.91 9.16 2.42
C THR A 268 -11.13 8.97 3.72
N TRP A 269 -10.24 8.00 3.73
CA TRP A 269 -9.25 7.82 4.77
C TRP A 269 -7.84 7.82 4.17
N GLN A 270 -6.88 8.24 4.99
CA GLN A 270 -5.47 8.27 4.65
C GLN A 270 -4.81 7.04 5.25
N VAL A 271 -3.96 6.41 4.44
CA VAL A 271 -3.16 5.24 4.82
C VAL A 271 -1.70 5.59 4.58
N GLU A 272 -0.87 5.32 5.58
CA GLU A 272 0.58 5.36 5.43
C GLU A 272 1.13 3.95 5.55
N SER A 273 2.15 3.65 4.74
CA SER A 273 2.85 2.38 4.83
C SER A 273 4.36 2.56 4.77
N THR A 274 5.06 1.63 5.40
CA THR A 274 6.51 1.52 5.37
C THR A 274 6.89 0.06 5.25
N THR A 275 7.76 -0.25 4.29
CA THR A 275 8.37 -1.57 4.14
C THR A 275 9.87 -1.42 4.30
N GLU A 276 10.44 -2.12 5.28
CA GLU A 276 11.87 -2.14 5.55
C GLU A 276 12.44 -3.52 5.19
N HIS A 277 13.48 -3.52 4.36
CA HIS A 277 14.19 -4.73 3.97
C HIS A 277 15.40 -4.96 4.88
N PRO A 278 15.78 -6.22 5.17
CA PRO A 278 17.00 -6.53 5.92
C PRO A 278 18.28 -5.96 5.30
N THR A 279 18.26 -5.67 3.99
CA THR A 279 19.36 -5.04 3.24
C THR A 279 19.53 -3.54 3.56
N GLY A 280 18.58 -2.92 4.26
CA GLY A 280 18.53 -1.49 4.55
C GLY A 280 17.70 -0.68 3.55
N GLU A 281 17.25 -1.27 2.44
CA GLU A 281 16.33 -0.64 1.50
C GLU A 281 14.97 -0.39 2.18
N ARG A 282 14.33 0.73 1.83
CA ARG A 282 13.04 1.12 2.42
C ARG A 282 12.09 1.61 1.35
N THR A 283 10.82 1.27 1.51
CA THR A 283 9.71 1.85 0.74
C THR A 283 8.78 2.56 1.68
N GLU A 284 8.38 3.79 1.34
CA GLU A 284 7.34 4.54 2.03
C GLU A 284 6.19 4.80 1.06
N ALA A 285 4.95 4.65 1.52
CA ALA A 285 3.80 5.04 0.74
C ALA A 285 2.78 5.85 1.54
N PHE A 286 2.07 6.70 0.81
CA PHE A 286 0.94 7.46 1.28
C PHE A 286 -0.22 7.25 0.30
N ALA A 287 -1.37 6.83 0.79
CA ALA A 287 -2.54 6.56 -0.03
C ALA A 287 -3.81 7.19 0.53
N ILE A 288 -4.71 7.55 -0.39
CA ILE A 288 -6.06 8.03 -0.10
C ILE A 288 -7.04 6.99 -0.62
N HIS A 289 -7.90 6.51 0.26
CA HIS A 289 -8.88 5.49 -0.04
C HIS A 289 -10.31 5.94 0.28
N GLY A 290 -11.28 5.45 -0.49
CA GLY A 290 -12.71 5.76 -0.32
C GLY A 290 -13.57 4.61 -0.82
N PHE A 291 -14.83 4.55 -0.39
CA PHE A 291 -15.77 3.48 -0.78
C PHE A 291 -16.56 3.76 -2.05
N ASP A 292 -16.26 4.85 -2.72
CA ASP A 292 -16.91 5.37 -3.91
C ASP A 292 -16.31 4.82 -5.21
N ALA A 293 -15.13 4.19 -5.14
CA ALA A 293 -14.47 3.49 -6.25
C ALA A 293 -14.19 2.02 -5.91
N PRO A 294 -14.38 1.08 -6.86
CA PRO A 294 -13.96 -0.31 -6.70
C PRO A 294 -12.48 -0.45 -6.33
N GLY A 295 -12.17 -1.30 -5.35
CA GLY A 295 -10.81 -1.44 -4.80
C GLY A 295 -10.33 -0.25 -3.97
N GLY A 296 -11.17 0.76 -3.80
CA GLY A 296 -11.05 1.85 -2.83
C GLY A 296 -9.95 2.88 -3.06
N LEU A 297 -8.99 2.64 -3.96
CA LEU A 297 -7.86 3.55 -4.17
C LEU A 297 -8.25 4.78 -5.02
N HIS A 298 -8.02 5.98 -4.49
CA HIS A 298 -8.11 7.24 -5.24
C HIS A 298 -6.75 7.71 -5.73
N GLN A 299 -5.78 7.70 -4.83
CA GLN A 299 -4.42 8.13 -5.10
C GLN A 299 -3.46 7.41 -4.17
N GLU A 300 -2.29 7.06 -4.67
CA GLU A 300 -1.17 6.54 -3.91
C GLU A 300 0.11 7.22 -4.41
N ALA A 301 0.98 7.58 -3.49
CA ALA A 301 2.34 7.98 -3.78
C ALA A 301 3.30 7.03 -3.06
N VAL A 302 4.29 6.51 -3.78
CA VAL A 302 5.31 5.59 -3.26
C VAL A 302 6.68 6.19 -3.49
N THR A 303 7.55 6.11 -2.48
CA THR A 303 8.96 6.48 -2.59
C THR A 303 9.82 5.32 -2.14
N GLU A 304 10.79 4.95 -2.97
CA GLU A 304 11.77 3.90 -2.67
C GLU A 304 13.12 4.53 -2.38
N PHE A 305 13.80 3.96 -1.39
CA PHE A 305 15.11 4.37 -0.91
C PHE A 305 16.05 3.18 -0.91
N ASP A 306 17.31 3.42 -1.28
CA ASP A 306 18.37 2.43 -1.12
C ASP A 306 18.84 2.32 0.36
N ALA A 307 19.79 1.41 0.60
CA ALA A 307 20.38 1.21 1.92
C ALA A 307 21.16 2.42 2.47
N ALA A 308 21.54 3.39 1.62
CA ALA A 308 22.17 4.64 2.04
C ALA A 308 21.13 5.73 2.36
N GLY A 309 19.84 5.46 2.15
CA GLY A 309 18.75 6.42 2.29
C GLY A 309 18.61 7.37 1.11
N ALA A 310 19.30 7.12 0.00
CA ALA A 310 19.12 7.89 -1.23
C ALA A 310 17.85 7.42 -1.95
N LYS A 311 17.09 8.38 -2.47
CA LYS A 311 15.87 8.12 -3.23
C LYS A 311 16.22 7.49 -4.58
N THR A 312 15.69 6.30 -4.86
CA THR A 312 15.93 5.58 -6.12
C THR A 312 14.74 5.64 -7.06
N ARG A 313 13.52 5.73 -6.50
CA ARG A 313 12.29 5.77 -7.29
C ARG A 313 11.19 6.57 -6.59
N TRP A 314 10.34 7.18 -7.41
CA TRP A 314 9.09 7.77 -6.99
C TRP A 314 7.97 7.34 -7.93
N GLN A 315 6.80 7.11 -7.38
CA GLN A 315 5.65 6.71 -8.15
C GLN A 315 4.39 7.38 -7.61
N VAL A 316 3.51 7.80 -8.52
CA VAL A 316 2.15 8.24 -8.19
C VAL A 316 1.17 7.44 -9.00
N THR A 317 0.29 6.71 -8.33
CA THR A 317 -0.86 6.04 -8.92
C THR A 317 -2.12 6.85 -8.62
N ARG A 318 -2.94 7.09 -9.63
CA ARG A 318 -4.20 7.81 -9.49
C ARG A 318 -5.36 7.12 -10.19
N LEU A 319 -6.53 7.23 -9.60
CA LEU A 319 -7.78 6.81 -10.21
C LEU A 319 -8.15 7.74 -11.37
N VAL A 320 -8.30 7.19 -12.56
CA VAL A 320 -8.67 7.92 -13.78
C VAL A 320 -10.18 7.83 -14.01
N ALA A 321 -10.72 6.63 -13.86
CA ALA A 321 -12.14 6.33 -14.05
C ALA A 321 -12.48 5.05 -13.28
N SER A 322 -13.75 4.86 -12.95
CA SER A 322 -14.22 3.58 -12.44
C SER A 322 -15.69 3.36 -12.81
N GLY A 323 -16.12 2.11 -12.73
CA GLY A 323 -17.51 1.74 -12.87
C GLY A 323 -17.92 0.74 -11.79
N ARG A 324 -19.07 0.95 -11.16
CA ARG A 324 -19.58 0.16 -10.03
C ARG A 324 -20.39 -1.05 -10.46
N THR A 325 -20.89 -1.05 -11.69
CA THR A 325 -21.70 -2.14 -12.26
C THR A 325 -21.14 -2.61 -13.61
N PRO A 326 -21.33 -3.89 -13.99
CA PRO A 326 -20.86 -4.43 -15.28
C PRO A 326 -21.31 -3.64 -16.52
N SER A 327 -22.46 -2.96 -16.44
CA SER A 327 -23.04 -2.19 -17.54
C SER A 327 -22.40 -0.81 -17.75
N GLU A 328 -21.62 -0.31 -16.79
CA GLU A 328 -20.95 0.97 -16.93
C GLU A 328 -19.79 0.81 -17.90
N ASP A 329 -19.97 1.35 -19.11
CA ASP A 329 -19.04 1.20 -20.21
C ASP A 329 -17.67 1.75 -19.83
N ILE A 330 -16.62 1.00 -20.16
CA ILE A 330 -15.25 1.48 -20.12
C ILE A 330 -15.14 2.45 -21.29
N GLY A 331 -15.62 3.67 -21.07
CA GLY A 331 -15.57 4.72 -22.07
C GLY A 331 -14.17 4.72 -22.69
N SER A 332 -14.12 4.49 -24.00
CA SER A 332 -12.87 4.57 -24.75
C SER A 332 -12.24 5.91 -24.38
N PRO A 333 -10.98 5.93 -23.91
CA PRO A 333 -10.35 7.19 -23.52
C PRO A 333 -10.45 8.14 -24.71
N LYS A 334 -11.23 9.21 -24.58
CA LYS A 334 -11.26 10.25 -25.61
C LYS A 334 -9.82 10.73 -25.73
N PRO A 335 -9.20 10.69 -26.93
CA PRO A 335 -7.83 11.16 -27.10
C PRO A 335 -7.77 12.62 -26.63
N GLN A 336 -7.10 12.84 -25.51
CA GLN A 336 -6.84 14.19 -25.02
C GLN A 336 -5.69 14.74 -25.86
N ASN A 337 -6.01 15.34 -27.01
CA ASN A 337 -5.03 15.95 -27.91
C ASN A 337 -4.51 17.32 -27.38
N GLY A 338 -4.50 17.52 -26.07
CA GLY A 338 -4.02 18.74 -25.43
C GLY A 338 -2.97 18.43 -24.38
N PRO A 339 -2.08 19.39 -24.06
CA PRO A 339 -1.24 19.27 -22.87
C PRO A 339 -2.15 19.01 -21.65
N PRO A 340 -1.73 18.19 -20.68
CA PRO A 340 -2.56 17.84 -19.53
C PRO A 340 -2.94 19.10 -18.76
N SER A 341 -4.10 19.67 -19.05
CA SER A 341 -4.65 20.79 -18.29
C SER A 341 -5.31 20.20 -17.05
N ILE A 342 -4.58 20.18 -15.94
CA ILE A 342 -5.18 19.93 -14.63
C ILE A 342 -5.91 21.22 -14.23
N SER A 343 -7.07 21.47 -14.82
CA SER A 343 -8.00 22.47 -14.31
C SER A 343 -8.97 21.77 -13.36
N VAL A 344 -8.56 21.59 -12.10
CA VAL A 344 -9.54 21.37 -11.05
C VAL A 344 -10.20 22.73 -10.84
N GLU A 345 -11.29 23.02 -11.56
CA GLU A 345 -12.12 24.19 -11.28
C GLU A 345 -12.87 23.93 -9.96
N VAL A 346 -12.14 24.06 -8.86
CA VAL A 346 -12.70 24.01 -7.52
C VAL A 346 -13.62 25.20 -7.38
N ARG A 347 -14.93 25.03 -7.59
CA ARG A 347 -15.92 26.09 -7.35
C ARG A 347 -15.95 26.44 -5.86
N PRO A 348 -15.31 27.54 -5.40
CA PRO A 348 -15.01 27.75 -3.98
C PRO A 348 -16.29 27.89 -3.13
N ARG A 349 -17.38 28.35 -3.77
CA ARG A 349 -18.69 28.54 -3.15
C ARG A 349 -19.37 27.23 -2.72
N ARG A 350 -19.04 26.08 -3.32
CA ARG A 350 -19.57 24.76 -2.87
C ARG A 350 -18.79 24.24 -1.66
N LEU A 351 -17.47 24.37 -1.65
CA LEU A 351 -16.61 23.96 -0.52
C LEU A 351 -16.95 24.73 0.77
N LEU A 352 -17.14 26.05 0.68
CA LEU A 352 -17.49 26.86 1.85
C LEU A 352 -18.87 26.52 2.46
N ARG A 353 -19.80 25.95 1.70
CA ARG A 353 -21.09 25.47 2.25
C ARG A 353 -20.96 24.20 3.08
N LEU A 354 -19.96 23.37 2.79
CA LEU A 354 -19.77 22.08 3.46
C LEU A 354 -19.08 22.26 4.81
N PHE A 355 -18.07 23.14 4.90
CA PHE A 355 -17.49 23.52 6.19
C PHE A 355 -18.51 24.15 7.15
N ARG A 356 -19.45 24.97 6.64
CA ARG A 356 -20.51 25.58 7.46
C ARG A 356 -21.59 24.60 7.94
N ARG A 357 -21.74 23.44 7.32
CA ARG A 357 -22.71 22.42 7.78
C ARG A 357 -22.17 21.59 8.95
N GLY A 358 -20.86 21.37 9.04
CA GLY A 358 -20.23 20.73 10.19
C GLY A 358 -20.36 21.57 11.47
N GLU A 359 -20.02 22.85 11.37
CA GLU A 359 -20.09 23.78 12.52
C GLU A 359 -21.52 23.98 13.06
N ALA A 360 -22.54 23.89 12.19
CA ALA A 360 -23.94 24.03 12.60
C ALA A 360 -24.49 22.77 13.30
N ALA A 361 -23.97 21.58 12.97
CA ALA A 361 -24.36 20.33 13.62
C ALA A 361 -23.76 20.22 15.04
N GLU A 362 -22.53 20.73 15.22
CA GLU A 362 -21.85 20.75 16.52
C GLU A 362 -22.52 21.73 17.51
N LYS A 363 -23.10 22.83 17.01
CA LYS A 363 -23.85 23.79 17.85
C LYS A 363 -25.27 23.38 18.24
N ALA A 364 -25.79 22.30 17.65
CA ALA A 364 -27.17 21.85 17.86
C ALA A 364 -27.29 20.65 18.82
N ALA A 365 -26.19 20.20 19.41
CA ALA A 365 -26.25 19.19 20.47
C ALA A 365 -26.91 19.82 21.72
N PRO A 366 -28.06 19.28 22.20
CA PRO A 366 -28.70 19.80 23.40
C PRO A 366 -27.81 19.50 24.62
N GLU A 367 -27.43 20.54 25.37
CA GLU A 367 -26.94 20.40 26.74
C GLU A 367 -28.00 19.63 27.54
N GLN A 368 -27.73 18.36 27.80
CA GLN A 368 -28.50 17.60 28.78
C GLN A 368 -27.99 18.01 30.16
N ASP A 369 -28.74 18.88 30.81
CA ASP A 369 -28.55 19.25 32.22
C ASP A 369 -28.57 17.98 33.09
N LEU A 370 -27.46 17.76 33.82
CA LEU A 370 -27.30 16.77 34.89
C LEU A 370 -27.41 17.44 36.26
#